data_AF-H6QQM5-F1
#
_entry.id   AF-H6QQM5-F1
#
_cell.length_a   1.000
_cell.length_b   1.000
_cell.length_c   1.000
_cell.angle_alpha   90.00
_cell.angle_beta   90.00
_cell.angle_gamma   90.00
#
_symmetry.space_group_name_H-M   'P 1'
#
loop_
_entity.id
_entity.type
_entity.pdbx_description
1 polymer ?
#
loop_
_entity_poly.entity_id
_entity_poly.type
_entity_poly.pdbx_seq_one_letter_code
_entity_poly.pdbx_strand_id
1 'polypeptide(L)' 'MLLQMRRAREDEELDLPVHGGSRPVCMPNLPRDFEAGYNQLFTDYFAENPVYPDHLFQRRFQM' A
#
# COMPACT_ATOMS: atom_id res chain seq x y z
N MET A 1 -50.01 2.10 -16.76
CA MET A 1 -48.76 2.64 -17.34
C MET A 1 -47.88 3.36 -16.30
N LEU A 2 -48.40 4.22 -15.41
CA LEU A 2 -47.56 4.87 -14.37
C LEU A 2 -47.12 3.95 -13.20
N LEU A 3 -47.83 2.84 -12.96
CA LEU A 3 -47.48 1.88 -11.91
C LEU A 3 -46.34 0.92 -12.33
N GLN A 4 -46.11 0.77 -13.63
CA GLN A 4 -44.98 0.01 -14.18
C GLN A 4 -43.67 0.82 -14.11
N MET A 5 -43.76 2.17 -14.05
CA MET A 5 -42.61 3.07 -13.90
C MET A 5 -42.12 3.21 -12.45
N ARG A 6 -42.92 2.86 -11.44
CA ARG A 6 -42.48 2.82 -10.03
C ARG A 6 -41.73 1.54 -9.68
N ARG A 7 -42.05 0.43 -10.34
CA ARG A 7 -41.41 -0.86 -10.10
C ARG A 7 -40.02 -1.00 -10.73
N ALA A 8 -39.62 -0.07 -11.60
CA ALA A 8 -38.31 -0.04 -12.24
C ALA A 8 -37.27 0.85 -11.52
N ARG A 9 -37.61 1.43 -10.35
CA ARG A 9 -36.70 2.25 -9.53
C ARG A 9 -36.16 1.53 -8.29
N GLU A 10 -36.61 0.30 -8.04
CA GLU A 10 -36.28 -0.44 -6.81
C GLU A 10 -35.26 -1.57 -7.07
N ASP A 11 -34.96 -1.91 -8.32
CA ASP A 11 -33.97 -2.94 -8.69
C ASP A 11 -32.55 -2.40 -8.93
N GLU A 12 -32.30 -1.12 -8.62
CA GLU A 12 -30.96 -0.53 -8.60
C GLU A 12 -30.51 -0.27 -7.16
N GLU A 13 -30.92 -1.15 -6.24
CA GLU A 13 -30.23 -1.35 -4.98
C GLU A 13 -28.88 -1.98 -5.32
N LEU A 14 -27.89 -1.12 -5.60
CA LEU A 14 -26.49 -1.50 -5.74
C LEU A 14 -26.10 -2.27 -4.48
N ASP A 15 -25.97 -3.59 -4.61
CA ASP A 15 -25.55 -4.52 -3.57
C ASP A 15 -24.06 -4.23 -3.25
N LEU A 16 -23.84 -3.13 -2.54
CA LEU A 16 -22.52 -2.69 -2.12
C LEU A 16 -22.01 -3.68 -1.07
N PRO A 17 -20.78 -4.20 -1.19
CA PRO A 17 -20.24 -5.13 -0.21
C PRO A 17 -20.27 -4.51 1.19
N VAL A 18 -20.85 -5.23 2.16
CA VAL A 18 -21.05 -4.82 3.57
C VAL A 18 -19.75 -4.39 4.26
N HIS A 19 -18.60 -4.76 3.71
CA HIS A 19 -17.29 -4.38 4.21
C HIS A 19 -16.62 -3.45 3.20
N GLY A 20 -16.40 -2.20 3.61
CA GLY A 20 -15.65 -1.23 2.82
C GLY A 20 -14.22 -1.72 2.60
N GLY A 21 -13.89 -2.08 1.37
CA GLY A 21 -12.51 -2.18 0.94
C GLY A 21 -11.77 -0.86 1.14
N SER A 22 -10.44 -0.91 1.10
CA SER A 22 -9.59 0.28 1.13
C SER A 22 -10.11 1.31 0.13
N ARG A 23 -10.40 2.53 0.58
CA ARG A 23 -10.73 3.63 -0.33
C ARG A 23 -9.64 3.71 -1.41
N PRO A 24 -9.98 3.85 -2.70
CA PRO A 24 -9.01 3.97 -3.78
C PRO A 24 -8.39 5.37 -3.74
N VAL A 25 -7.60 5.63 -2.70
CA VAL A 25 -6.81 6.84 -2.50
C VAL A 25 -5.42 6.44 -1.97
N CYS A 26 -4.97 5.22 -2.27
CA CYS A 26 -3.54 4.96 -2.20
C CYS A 26 -2.89 5.65 -3.38
N MET A 27 -1.93 6.55 -3.11
CA MET A 27 -1.06 7.09 -4.14
C MET A 27 -0.49 5.92 -4.96
N PRO A 28 -0.34 6.08 -6.29
CA PRO A 28 0.30 5.04 -7.09
C PRO A 28 1.69 4.74 -6.54
N ASN A 29 2.12 3.48 -6.67
CA ASN A 29 3.49 3.09 -6.35
C ASN A 29 4.45 4.00 -7.11
N LEU A 30 5.15 4.88 -6.38
CA LEU A 30 6.20 5.70 -6.97
C LEU A 30 7.39 4.78 -7.25
N PRO A 31 8.03 4.86 -8.43
CA PRO A 31 9.28 4.12 -8.66
C PRO A 31 10.35 4.66 -7.72
N ARG A 32 10.60 3.94 -6.63
CA ARG A 32 11.59 4.31 -5.60
C ARG A 32 12.98 3.73 -5.85
N ASP A 33 13.26 3.30 -7.08
CA ASP A 33 14.50 2.63 -7.49
C ASP A 33 14.99 1.60 -6.46
N PHE A 34 14.42 0.40 -6.57
CA PHE A 34 14.69 -0.70 -5.65
C PHE A 34 16.19 -1.02 -5.57
N GLU A 35 16.89 -0.97 -6.69
CA GLU A 35 18.32 -1.30 -6.76
C GLU A 35 19.15 -0.26 -6.01
N ALA A 36 18.88 1.03 -6.22
CA ALA A 36 19.56 2.09 -5.48
C ALA A 36 19.31 1.99 -3.96
N GLY A 37 18.07 1.72 -3.56
CA GLY A 37 17.73 1.52 -2.15
C GLY A 37 18.41 0.30 -1.52
N TYR A 38 18.47 -0.81 -2.27
CA TYR A 38 19.16 -2.03 -1.84
C TYR A 38 20.66 -1.78 -1.66
N ASN A 39 21.31 -1.15 -2.65
CA ASN A 39 22.73 -0.86 -2.60
C ASN A 39 23.08 0.02 -1.40
N GLN A 40 22.28 1.05 -1.13
CA GLN A 40 22.48 1.91 0.03
C GLN A 40 22.37 1.14 1.36
N LEU A 41 21.33 0.32 1.50
CA LEU A 41 21.14 -0.50 2.70
C LEU A 41 22.28 -1.51 2.90
N PHE A 42 22.77 -2.10 1.82
CA PHE A 42 23.92 -3.01 1.86
C PHE A 42 25.20 -2.30 2.27
N THR A 43 25.54 -1.18 1.64
CA THR A 43 26.75 -0.40 1.97
C THR A 43 26.75 0.09 3.41
N ASP A 44 25.59 0.52 3.91
CA ASP A 44 25.47 1.12 5.24
C ASP A 44 25.62 0.10 6.37
N TYR A 45 25.19 -1.15 6.16
CA TYR A 45 25.06 -2.14 7.26
C TYR A 45 25.72 -3.49 7.02
N PHE A 46 25.91 -3.92 5.77
CA PHE A 46 26.30 -5.30 5.44
C PHE A 46 27.62 -5.39 4.66
N ALA A 47 28.20 -4.26 4.24
CA ALA A 47 29.52 -4.23 3.62
C ALA A 47 30.62 -4.69 4.60
N GLU A 48 31.79 -5.03 4.06
CA GLU A 48 32.95 -5.46 4.87
C GLU A 48 33.38 -4.40 5.91
N ASN A 49 33.25 -3.12 5.55
CA ASN A 49 33.43 -1.99 6.47
C ASN A 49 32.16 -1.13 6.41
N PRO A 50 31.12 -1.47 7.20
CA PRO A 50 29.84 -0.78 7.13
C PRO A 50 29.94 0.64 7.74
N VAL A 51 29.11 1.54 7.24
CA VAL A 51 29.05 2.95 7.70
C VAL A 51 28.54 3.03 9.14
N TYR A 52 27.62 2.13 9.51
CA TYR A 52 27.01 2.08 10.83
C TYR A 52 27.29 0.74 11.51
N PRO A 53 27.45 0.75 12.85
CA PRO A 53 27.57 -0.48 13.62
C PRO A 53 26.23 -1.24 13.74
N ASP A 54 26.31 -2.55 13.89
CA ASP A 54 25.17 -3.50 13.84
C ASP A 54 24.01 -3.16 14.80
N HIS A 55 24.31 -2.65 15.99
CA HIS A 55 23.28 -2.30 16.97
C HIS A 55 22.36 -1.17 16.48
N LEU A 56 22.84 -0.30 15.58
CA LEU A 56 22.00 0.74 14.97
C LEU A 56 21.04 0.18 13.95
N PHE A 57 21.39 -0.92 13.26
CA PHE A 57 20.49 -1.61 12.35
C PHE A 57 19.27 -2.13 13.12
N GLN A 58 19.50 -2.89 14.20
CA GLN A 58 18.46 -3.42 15.07
C GLN A 58 17.56 -2.30 15.62
N ARG A 59 18.15 -1.19 16.08
CA ARG A 59 17.37 -0.06 16.61
C ARG A 59 16.53 0.66 15.55
N ARG A 60 17.06 0.88 14.35
CA ARG A 60 16.39 1.66 13.29
C ARG A 60 15.30 0.86 12.59
N PHE A 61 15.59 -0.40 12.28
CA PHE A 61 14.66 -1.27 11.54
C PHE A 61 13.79 -2.11 12.46
N GLN A 62 14.12 -2.19 13.76
CA GLN A 62 13.41 -2.99 14.74
C GLN A 62 13.25 -4.44 14.25
N MET A 63 14.32 -4.94 13.63
CA MET A 63 14.49 -6.31 13.14
C MET A 63 15.36 -7.10 14.11
#